data_AF-D8PRG7-F1
#
_entry.id   AF-D8PRG7-F1
#
_cell.length_a   1.000
_cell.length_b   1.000
_cell.length_c   1.000
_cell.angle_alpha   90.00
_cell.angle_beta   90.00
_cell.angle_gamma   90.00
#
_symmetry.space_group_name_H-M   'P 1'
#
loop_
_entity.id
_entity.type
_entity.pdbx_description
1 polymer ?
#
loop_
_entity_poly.entity_id
_entity_poly.type
_entity_poly.pdbx_seq_one_letter_code
_entity_poly.pdbx_strand_id
1 'polypeptide(L)' 'LAFLGLGNITEKDIPHRTKLTELIFARFREKCEIMADDLRNATGRISFTMDIWSRGNLQPYMAVTAHYMTRDDT' A
#
# COMPACT_ATOMS: atom_id res chain seq x y z
N LEU A 1 -16.46 16.44 6.24
CA LEU A 1 -16.92 16.31 7.64
C LEU A 1 -16.88 14.83 7.99
N ALA A 2 -15.90 14.39 8.78
CA ALA A 2 -15.90 13.02 9.31
C ALA A 2 -16.71 13.04 10.63
N PHE A 3 -17.76 12.23 10.72
CA PHE A 3 -18.57 12.12 11.94
C PHE A 3 -17.79 11.33 13.00
N LEU A 4 -17.37 12.00 14.08
CA LEU A 4 -16.52 11.46 15.15
C LEU A 4 -17.35 11.01 16.36
N GLY A 5 -18.13 9.93 16.19
CA GLY A 5 -18.71 9.17 17.30
C GLY A 5 -19.70 9.91 18.22
N LEU A 6 -20.29 9.15 19.15
CA LEU A 6 -21.41 9.55 20.04
C LEU A 6 -20.97 10.47 21.22
N GLY A 7 -19.98 11.35 21.02
CA GLY A 7 -19.57 12.35 22.02
C GLY A 7 -18.54 11.88 23.07
N ASN A 8 -17.96 10.69 22.90
CA ASN A 8 -16.96 10.11 23.82
C ASN A 8 -15.51 10.11 23.27
N ILE A 9 -15.26 10.77 22.13
CA ILE A 9 -13.95 10.89 21.49
C ILE A 9 -13.48 12.34 21.65
N THR A 10 -12.25 12.53 22.14
CA THR A 10 -11.61 13.84 22.27
C THR A 10 -10.55 14.04 21.18
N GLU A 11 -10.09 15.28 20.98
CA GLU A 11 -9.04 15.59 19.99
C GLU A 11 -7.77 14.73 20.19
N LYS A 12 -7.46 14.37 21.43
CA LYS A 12 -6.29 13.53 21.77
C LYS A 12 -6.42 12.10 21.25
N ASP A 13 -7.64 11.63 21.00
CA ASP A 13 -7.93 10.30 20.49
C ASP A 13 -7.84 10.25 18.96
N ILE A 14 -7.76 11.40 18.29
CA ILE A 14 -7.69 11.50 16.84
C ILE A 14 -6.22 11.47 16.40
N PRO A 15 -5.80 10.50 15.58
CA PRO A 15 -4.43 10.48 15.08
C PRO A 15 -4.19 11.67 14.15
N HIS A 16 -3.34 12.60 14.58
CA HIS A 16 -2.91 13.71 13.74
C HIS A 16 -2.09 13.24 12.54
N ARG A 17 -1.89 14.13 11.57
CA ARG A 17 -1.23 13.84 10.29
C ARG A 17 0.10 13.10 10.44
N THR A 18 0.96 13.51 11.38
CA THR A 18 2.26 12.85 11.62
C THR A 18 2.05 11.40 12.04
N LYS A 19 1.16 11.16 13.01
CA LYS A 19 0.84 9.81 13.49
C LYS A 19 0.22 8.96 12.40
N LEU A 20 -0.70 9.52 11.60
CA LEU A 20 -1.30 8.80 10.48
C LEU A 20 -0.25 8.44 9.42
N THR A 21 0.67 9.36 9.12
CA THR A 21 1.78 9.12 8.19
C THR A 21 2.67 7.97 8.69
N GLU A 22 3.03 7.97 9.98
CA GLU A 22 3.79 6.88 10.60
C GLU A 22 3.06 5.54 10.48
N LEU A 23 1.77 5.50 10.79
CA LEU A 23 0.95 4.30 10.71
C LEU A 23 0.84 3.77 9.28
N ILE A 24 0.67 4.66 8.29
CA ILE A 24 0.66 4.31 6.87
C ILE A 24 1.99 3.67 6.47
N PHE A 25 3.12 4.29 6.83
CA PHE A 25 4.44 3.74 6.50
C PHE A 25 4.72 2.40 7.21
N ALA A 26 4.35 2.28 8.47
CA ALA A 26 4.49 1.02 9.21
C ALA A 26 3.71 -0.10 8.53
N ARG A 27 2.43 0.15 8.20
CA ARG A 27 1.58 -0.82 7.51
C ARG A 27 2.07 -1.13 6.10
N PHE A 28 2.55 -0.12 5.37
CA PHE A 28 3.13 -0.30 4.04
C PHE A 28 4.33 -1.25 4.08
N ARG A 29 5.27 -1.05 5.00
CA ARG A 29 6.46 -1.91 5.14
C ARG A 29 6.09 -3.36 5.42
N GLU A 30 5.20 -3.58 6.39
CA GLU A 30 4.69 -4.92 6.72
C GLU A 30 4.06 -5.59 5.49
N LYS A 31 3.25 -4.86 4.71
CA LYS A 31 2.66 -5.40 3.48
C LYS A 31 3.68 -5.65 2.37
N CYS A 32 4.72 -4.83 2.26
CA CYS A 32 5.81 -5.07 1.31
C CYS A 32 6.59 -6.33 1.66
N GLU A 33 6.83 -6.60 2.94
CA GLU A 33 7.51 -7.83 3.38
C GLU A 33 6.67 -9.07 3.03
N ILE A 34 5.37 -9.05 3.37
CA ILE A 34 4.45 -10.15 3.01
C ILE A 34 4.40 -10.36 1.49
N MET A 35 4.26 -9.28 0.71
CA MET A 35 4.24 -9.36 -0.74
C MET A 35 5.56 -9.93 -1.28
N ALA A 36 6.72 -9.51 -0.76
CA ALA A 36 8.01 -10.03 -1.20
C ALA A 36 8.12 -11.55 -0.95
N ASP A 37 7.60 -12.03 0.17
CA ASP A 37 7.55 -13.47 0.49
C ASP A 37 6.67 -14.23 -0.48
N ASP A 38 5.49 -13.71 -0.80
CA ASP A 38 4.60 -14.30 -1.80
C ASP A 38 5.26 -14.38 -3.18
N LEU A 39 5.93 -13.31 -3.61
CA LEU A 39 6.62 -13.26 -4.91
C LEU A 39 7.76 -14.28 -4.99
N ARG A 40 8.51 -14.50 -3.91
CA ARG A 40 9.54 -15.55 -3.83
C ARG A 40 8.93 -16.94 -4.09
N ASN A 41 7.72 -17.18 -3.60
CA ASN A 41 6.99 -18.43 -3.76
C ASN A 41 6.23 -18.55 -5.10
N ALA A 42 6.13 -17.47 -5.87
CA ALA A 42 5.44 -17.41 -7.16
C ALA A 42 6.38 -17.62 -8.38
N THR A 43 7.52 -18.30 -8.21
CA THR A 43 8.50 -18.51 -9.29
C THR A 43 7.82 -19.11 -10.54
N GLY A 44 8.04 -18.49 -11.71
CA GLY A 44 7.42 -18.88 -12.98
C GLY A 44 5.93 -18.52 -13.14
N ARG A 45 5.32 -17.87 -12.14
CA ARG A 45 3.90 -17.47 -12.10
C ARG A 45 3.74 -16.02 -11.68
N ILE A 46 4.68 -15.19 -12.11
CA ILE A 46 4.75 -13.76 -11.84
C ILE A 46 4.86 -13.01 -13.17
N SER A 47 4.06 -11.96 -13.33
CA SER A 47 4.20 -10.98 -14.41
C SER A 47 4.18 -9.57 -13.85
N PHE A 48 4.84 -8.64 -14.54
CA PHE A 48 4.86 -7.23 -14.17
C PHE A 48 4.24 -6.41 -15.29
N THR A 49 3.36 -5.49 -14.93
CA THR A 49 2.86 -4.44 -15.80
C THR A 49 3.49 -3.12 -15.39
N MET A 50 3.80 -2.30 -16.38
CA MET A 50 4.38 -0.98 -16.16
C MET A 50 3.53 0.05 -16.90
N ASP A 51 2.91 0.94 -16.14
CA ASP A 51 2.24 2.09 -16.69
C ASP A 51 3.20 3.27 -16.62
N ILE A 52 3.52 3.84 -17.78
CA ILE A 52 4.43 4.99 -17.88
C ILE A 52 3.66 6.13 -18.51
N TRP A 53 3.69 7.29 -17.86
CA TRP A 53 3.02 8.48 -18.35
C TRP A 53 3.73 9.75 -17.89
N SER A 54 3.46 10.85 -18.57
CA SER A 54 3.89 12.18 -18.14
C SER A 54 2.66 13.03 -17.81
N ARG A 55 2.76 13.90 -16.82
CA ARG A 55 1.76 14.96 -16.60
C ARG A 55 1.96 16.10 -17.59
N GLY A 56 0.97 17.00 -17.70
CA GLY A 56 1.04 18.16 -18.61
C GLY A 56 2.23 19.10 -18.40
N ASN A 57 2.89 19.02 -17.24
CA ASN A 57 4.14 19.74 -16.93
C ASN A 57 5.41 18.94 -17.28
N LEU A 58 5.31 17.91 -18.13
CA LEU A 58 6.39 17.01 -18.53
C LEU A 58 7.07 16.24 -17.38
N GLN A 59 6.44 16.17 -16.21
CA GLN A 59 6.92 15.32 -15.13
C GLN A 59 6.64 13.84 -15.46
N PRO A 60 7.67 12.98 -15.56
CA PRO A 60 7.48 11.56 -15.81
C PRO A 60 7.06 10.81 -14.55
N TYR A 61 6.22 9.79 -14.72
CA TYR A 61 5.76 8.85 -13.71
C TYR A 61 5.85 7.42 -14.26
N MET A 62 6.06 6.48 -13.36
CA MET A 62 6.07 5.06 -13.64
C MET A 62 5.39 4.35 -12.48
N ALA A 63 4.34 3.57 -12.76
CA ALA A 63 3.79 2.61 -11.84
C ALA A 63 4.20 1.20 -12.29
N VAL A 64 4.58 0.37 -11.32
CA VAL A 64 4.91 -1.05 -11.54
C VAL A 64 3.95 -1.87 -10.70
N THR A 65 3.25 -2.81 -11.31
CA THR A 65 2.32 -3.72 -10.64
C THR A 65 2.75 -5.15 -10.88
N ALA A 66 2.89 -5.94 -9.81
CA ALA A 66 3.14 -7.38 -9.90
C ALA A 66 1.81 -8.14 -9.87
N HIS A 67 1.59 -9.01 -10.85
CA HIS A 67 0.52 -9.99 -10.85
C HIS A 67 1.13 -11.37 -10.60
N TYR A 68 0.67 -12.07 -9.58
CA TYR A 68 1.24 -13.37 -9.20
C TYR A 68 0.18 -14.34 -8.70
N MET A 69 0.48 -15.64 -8.79
CA MET A 69 -0.34 -16.71 -8.22
C MET A 69 0.44 -17.44 -7.12
N THR A 70 -0.11 -17.54 -5.93
CA THR A 70 0.37 -18.45 -4.88
C THR A 70 -0.20 -19.85 -5.12
N ARG A 71 0.38 -20.89 -4.53
CA ARG A 71 -0.30 -22.19 -4.45
C ARG A 71 -1.07 -22.18 -3.13
N ASP A 72 -2.27 -22.73 -3.11
CA ASP A 72 -2.91 -23.03 -1.84
C ASP A 72 -2.07 -24.12 -1.15
N ASP A 73 -1.75 -23.91 0.13
CA ASP A 73 -1.16 -24.95 0.97
C ASP A 73 -2.24 -26.01 1.23
N THR A 74 -2.29 -27.04 0.38
CA THR A 74 -3.08 -28.27 0.61
C THR A 74 -2.41 -29.19 1.62
#